data_AF-A0A962PBZ7-F1
#
_entry.id   AF-A0A962PBZ7-F1
#
_cell.length_a   1.000
_cell.length_b   1.000
_cell.length_c   1.000
_cell.angle_alpha   90.00
_cell.angle_beta   90.00
_cell.angle_gamma   90.00
#
_symmetry.space_group_name_H-M   'P 1'
#
loop_
_entity.id
_entity.type
_entity.pdbx_description
1 polymer ?
#
loop_
_entity_poly.entity_id
_entity_poly.type
_entity_poly.pdbx_seq_one_letter_code
_entity_poly.pdbx_strand_id
1 'polypeptide(L)'
;MTTFKQMAMLKKALGHNVLDVPLERKSHCEKHGDYISYCYYDDVYSGCEDCRKEISEKKRKETERFENEQRNMRWLAKIGDAGIPERFKQRTLESYVVNLDNSKQQKIFNFCKDYAANFQQIRKTGQSFMMLGTVGTGKTHLSIGVALEVMRNGNSAVFSSASKIFRAIKDTYHKG
;
A
#
# COMPACT_ATOMS: atom_id res chain seq x y z
N MET A 1 18.89 23.33 -23.90
CA MET A 1 18.95 23.51 -25.37
C MET A 1 18.27 22.33 -26.05
N THR A 2 16.96 22.35 -26.10
CA THR A 2 16.12 21.36 -26.77
C THR A 2 16.34 21.53 -28.27
N THR A 3 16.91 20.52 -28.94
CA THR A 3 17.38 20.64 -30.33
C THR A 3 16.26 21.01 -31.30
N PHE A 4 16.57 21.83 -32.32
CA PHE A 4 15.66 22.31 -33.40
C PHE A 4 14.72 21.23 -33.99
N LYS A 5 15.15 19.96 -33.98
CA LYS A 5 14.36 18.80 -34.44
C LYS A 5 13.12 18.52 -33.58
N GLN A 6 13.17 18.76 -32.26
CA GLN A 6 12.03 18.54 -31.36
C GLN A 6 10.91 19.57 -31.58
N MET A 7 11.25 20.83 -31.89
CA MET A 7 10.25 21.87 -32.13
C MET A 7 9.51 21.68 -33.47
N ALA A 8 10.20 21.18 -34.51
CA ALA A 8 9.57 20.84 -35.79
C ALA A 8 8.55 19.68 -35.69
N MET A 9 8.80 18.69 -34.81
CA MET A 9 7.84 17.61 -34.55
C MET A 9 6.59 18.11 -33.80
N LEU A 10 6.74 19.03 -32.85
CA LEU A 10 5.63 19.66 -32.12
C LEU A 10 4.72 20.48 -33.05
N LYS A 11 5.31 21.26 -33.98
CA LYS A 11 4.58 22.04 -34.99
C LYS A 11 3.64 21.19 -35.86
N LYS A 12 4.06 19.97 -36.22
CA LYS A 12 3.28 19.08 -37.11
C LYS A 12 2.21 18.26 -36.36
N ALA A 13 2.42 17.99 -35.07
CA ALA A 13 1.52 17.16 -34.26
C ALA A 13 0.34 17.93 -33.64
N LEU A 14 0.51 19.23 -33.36
CA LEU A 14 -0.47 20.03 -32.63
C LEU A 14 -1.47 20.77 -33.53
N GLY A 15 -1.21 20.97 -34.83
CA GLY A 15 -2.12 21.72 -35.71
C GLY A 15 -2.28 23.21 -35.34
N HIS A 16 -1.39 23.74 -34.50
CA HIS A 16 -1.41 25.07 -33.91
C HIS A 16 -0.19 25.89 -34.35
N ASN A 17 -0.28 27.23 -34.29
CA ASN A 17 0.81 28.12 -34.70
C ASN A 17 1.84 28.26 -33.57
N VAL A 18 2.78 27.31 -33.48
CA VAL A 18 3.82 27.27 -32.44
C VAL A 18 4.96 28.24 -32.80
N LEU A 19 5.23 29.18 -31.90
CA LEU A 19 6.26 30.20 -32.04
C LEU A 19 7.66 29.61 -31.80
N ASP A 20 8.65 30.03 -32.60
CA ASP A 20 10.06 29.62 -32.44
C ASP A 20 10.74 30.30 -31.24
N VAL A 21 10.26 31.49 -30.87
CA VAL A 21 10.66 32.23 -29.65
C VAL A 21 9.38 32.57 -28.89
N PRO A 22 9.26 32.24 -27.60
CA PRO A 22 8.06 32.54 -26.84
C PRO A 22 7.89 34.04 -26.66
N LEU A 23 6.65 34.53 -26.83
CA LEU A 23 6.32 35.90 -26.45
C LEU A 23 6.25 35.98 -24.92
N GLU A 24 6.86 37.00 -24.33
CA GLU A 24 6.82 37.23 -22.89
C GLU A 24 6.06 38.51 -22.54
N ARG A 25 5.36 38.49 -21.41
CA ARG A 25 4.74 39.68 -20.82
C ARG A 25 4.85 39.66 -19.30
N LYS A 26 4.91 40.85 -18.69
CA LYS A 26 4.76 41.00 -17.24
C LYS A 26 3.30 40.75 -16.86
N SER A 27 3.09 39.95 -15.84
CA SER A 27 1.77 39.63 -15.29
C SER A 27 1.85 39.64 -13.77
N HIS A 28 0.71 39.77 -13.11
CA HIS A 28 0.62 39.78 -11.65
C HIS A 28 -0.21 38.59 -11.16
N CYS A 29 0.27 37.91 -10.13
CA CYS A 29 -0.45 36.90 -9.38
C CYS A 29 -0.81 37.49 -8.01
N GLU A 30 -2.09 37.44 -7.63
CA GLU A 30 -2.55 37.96 -6.34
C GLU A 30 -1.86 37.31 -5.11
N LYS A 31 -1.35 36.08 -5.26
CA LYS A 31 -0.70 35.32 -4.18
C LYS A 31 0.82 35.38 -4.20
N HIS A 32 1.41 35.39 -5.39
CA HIS A 32 2.85 35.21 -5.61
C HIS A 32 3.53 36.45 -6.21
N GLY A 33 2.78 37.52 -6.46
CA GLY A 33 3.29 38.78 -6.98
C GLY A 33 3.55 38.76 -8.49
N ASP A 34 4.44 39.65 -8.94
CA ASP A 34 4.75 39.83 -10.35
C ASP A 34 5.57 38.65 -10.91
N TYR A 35 5.20 38.20 -12.11
CA TYR A 35 5.88 37.12 -12.81
C TYR A 35 5.90 37.36 -14.34
N ILE A 36 6.81 36.67 -15.03
CA ILE A 36 6.86 36.69 -16.50
C ILE A 36 6.00 35.54 -17.02
N SER A 37 5.04 35.89 -17.87
CA SER A 37 4.15 34.95 -18.52
C SER A 37 4.62 34.70 -19.96
N TYR A 38 4.75 33.43 -20.34
CA TYR A 38 5.22 33.01 -21.65
C TYR A 38 4.06 32.47 -22.50
N CYS A 39 3.99 32.90 -23.76
CA CYS A 39 3.10 32.38 -24.78
C CYS A 39 3.93 31.64 -25.84
N TYR A 40 3.59 30.37 -26.08
CA TYR A 40 4.26 29.52 -27.05
C TYR A 40 3.41 29.29 -28.32
N TYR A 41 2.09 29.49 -28.25
CA TYR A 41 1.14 29.34 -29.35
C TYR A 41 -0.21 29.99 -28.99
N ASP A 42 -0.98 30.35 -30.02
CA ASP A 42 -2.40 30.77 -29.98
C ASP A 42 -2.80 31.75 -28.86
N ASP A 43 -1.95 32.74 -28.58
CA ASP A 43 -2.18 33.76 -27.55
C ASP A 43 -2.46 33.20 -26.14
N VAL A 44 -2.10 31.94 -25.89
CA VAL A 44 -2.25 31.29 -24.58
C VAL A 44 -1.00 31.54 -23.74
N TYR A 45 -1.16 32.38 -22.74
CA TYR A 45 -0.11 32.78 -21.81
C TYR A 45 -0.05 31.86 -20.58
N SER A 46 1.17 31.53 -20.13
CA SER A 46 1.37 30.70 -18.95
C SER A 46 0.91 31.39 -17.67
N GLY A 47 0.19 30.68 -16.80
CA GLY A 47 -0.09 31.13 -15.44
C GLY A 47 1.15 31.17 -14.53
N CYS A 48 1.01 31.73 -13.33
CA CYS A 48 2.04 31.75 -12.29
C CYS A 48 2.56 30.33 -11.98
N GLU A 49 3.88 30.16 -11.96
CA GLU A 49 4.54 28.87 -11.73
C GLU A 49 4.32 28.36 -10.30
N ASP A 50 4.34 29.25 -9.31
CA ASP A 50 4.18 28.87 -7.90
C ASP A 50 2.75 28.43 -7.60
N CYS A 51 1.73 29.13 -8.13
CA CYS A 51 0.35 28.65 -8.14
C CYS A 51 0.23 27.25 -8.76
N ARG A 52 0.92 27.01 -9.89
CA ARG A 52 0.91 25.68 -10.56
C ARG A 52 1.54 24.60 -9.67
N LYS A 53 2.67 24.91 -9.02
CA LYS A 53 3.34 24.01 -8.08
C LYS A 53 2.42 23.67 -6.90
N GLU A 54 1.81 24.66 -6.26
CA GLU A 54 0.87 24.45 -5.15
C GLU A 54 -0.32 23.56 -5.53
N ILE A 55 -0.94 23.82 -6.69
CA ILE A 55 -2.04 22.99 -7.21
C ILE A 55 -1.55 21.56 -7.46
N SER A 56 -0.38 21.40 -8.08
CA SER A 56 0.20 20.09 -8.37
C SER A 56 0.53 19.30 -7.10
N GLU A 57 1.09 19.95 -6.08
CA GLU A 57 1.40 19.34 -4.79
C GLU A 57 0.14 18.97 -4.02
N LYS A 58 -0.88 19.84 -4.03
CA LYS A 58 -2.17 19.55 -3.41
C LYS A 58 -2.82 18.34 -4.07
N LYS A 59 -2.87 18.31 -5.41
CA LYS A 59 -3.39 17.17 -6.17
C LYS A 59 -2.59 15.89 -5.92
N ARG A 60 -1.26 15.98 -5.80
CA ARG A 60 -0.40 14.84 -5.43
C ARG A 60 -0.74 14.31 -4.03
N LYS A 61 -0.87 15.20 -3.03
CA LYS A 61 -1.26 14.81 -1.66
C LYS A 61 -2.66 14.20 -1.62
N GLU A 62 -3.61 14.73 -2.38
CA GLU A 62 -4.97 14.19 -2.46
C GLU A 62 -5.02 12.82 -3.12
N THR A 63 -4.30 12.63 -4.23
CA THR A 63 -4.17 11.32 -4.91
C THR A 63 -3.49 10.29 -4.02
N GLU A 64 -2.37 10.63 -3.38
CA GLU A 64 -1.69 9.76 -2.40
C GLU A 64 -2.61 9.37 -1.22
N ARG A 65 -3.40 10.32 -0.70
CA ARG A 65 -4.38 10.05 0.37
C ARG A 65 -5.44 9.06 -0.09
N PHE A 66 -6.04 9.30 -1.26
CA PHE A 66 -7.07 8.44 -1.82
C PHE A 66 -6.55 7.02 -2.07
N GLU A 67 -5.36 6.89 -2.65
CA GLU A 67 -4.72 5.58 -2.90
C GLU A 67 -4.42 4.83 -1.59
N ASN A 68 -3.95 5.53 -0.56
CA ASN A 68 -3.69 4.93 0.74
C ASN A 68 -4.98 4.48 1.43
N GLU A 69 -6.06 5.26 1.34
CA GLU A 69 -7.36 4.90 1.88
C GLU A 69 -7.92 3.65 1.17
N GLN A 70 -7.86 3.61 -0.16
CA GLN A 70 -8.25 2.44 -0.95
C GLN A 70 -7.43 1.21 -0.58
N ARG A 71 -6.12 1.36 -0.39
CA ARG A 71 -5.23 0.27 0.04
C ARG A 71 -5.61 -0.24 1.42
N ASN A 72 -5.87 0.67 2.37
CA ASN A 72 -6.27 0.32 3.73
C ASN A 72 -7.64 -0.39 3.76
N MET A 73 -8.61 0.09 2.98
CA MET A 73 -9.93 -0.53 2.87
C MET A 73 -9.82 -1.98 2.36
N ARG A 74 -9.05 -2.21 1.29
CA ARG A 74 -8.81 -3.56 0.76
C ARG A 74 -8.09 -4.45 1.78
N TRP A 75 -7.15 -3.90 2.53
CA TRP A 75 -6.45 -4.62 3.59
C TRP A 75 -7.38 -5.06 4.71
N LEU A 76 -8.23 -4.15 5.21
CA LEU A 76 -9.20 -4.45 6.25
C LEU A 76 -10.25 -5.49 5.81
N ALA A 77 -10.69 -5.42 4.55
CA ALA A 77 -11.57 -6.43 3.96
C ALA A 77 -10.91 -7.81 3.97
N LYS A 78 -9.66 -7.92 3.47
CA LYS A 78 -8.90 -9.18 3.52
C LYS A 78 -8.74 -9.75 4.92
N ILE A 79 -8.50 -8.90 5.93
CA ILE A 79 -8.41 -9.35 7.32
C ILE A 79 -9.75 -9.89 7.82
N GLY A 80 -10.85 -9.24 7.45
CA GLY A 80 -12.22 -9.70 7.74
C GLY A 80 -12.52 -11.07 7.10
N ASP A 81 -12.21 -11.22 5.81
CA ASP A 81 -12.41 -12.47 5.06
C ASP A 81 -11.56 -13.62 5.62
N ALA A 82 -10.37 -13.31 6.14
CA ALA A 82 -9.52 -14.26 6.84
C ALA A 82 -10.09 -14.71 8.20
N GLY A 83 -11.21 -14.16 8.66
CA GLY A 83 -11.84 -14.51 9.93
C GLY A 83 -11.09 -13.99 11.16
N ILE A 84 -10.16 -13.05 10.99
CA ILE A 84 -9.37 -12.47 12.09
C ILE A 84 -10.22 -11.42 12.82
N PRO A 85 -10.52 -11.60 14.13
CA PRO A 85 -11.29 -10.64 14.92
C PRO A 85 -10.66 -9.25 14.99
N GLU A 86 -11.49 -8.21 15.15
CA GLU A 86 -11.08 -6.80 15.25
C GLU A 86 -9.91 -6.57 16.23
N ARG A 87 -10.01 -7.16 17.43
CA ARG A 87 -9.00 -7.05 18.48
C ARG A 87 -7.60 -7.59 18.10
N PHE A 88 -7.50 -8.31 16.99
CA PHE A 88 -6.25 -8.91 16.53
C PHE A 88 -5.74 -8.33 15.21
N LYS A 89 -6.43 -7.37 14.57
CA LYS A 89 -6.00 -6.81 13.27
C LYS A 89 -4.62 -6.15 13.29
N GLN A 90 -4.19 -5.68 14.46
CA GLN A 90 -2.91 -5.00 14.67
C GLN A 90 -1.86 -5.89 15.35
N ARG A 91 -2.11 -7.20 15.54
CA ARG A 91 -1.17 -8.13 16.19
C ARG A 91 -0.17 -8.66 15.18
N THR A 92 0.81 -7.83 14.84
CA THR A 92 1.88 -8.19 13.89
C THR A 92 3.05 -8.84 14.61
N LEU A 93 3.99 -9.43 13.86
CA LEU A 93 5.24 -9.94 14.44
C LEU A 93 6.06 -8.80 15.06
N GLU A 94 6.05 -7.62 14.45
CA GLU A 94 6.76 -6.44 14.95
C GLU A 94 6.17 -5.94 16.28
N SER A 95 4.87 -6.10 16.49
CA SER A 95 4.20 -5.66 17.71
C SER A 95 4.30 -6.68 18.87
N TYR A 96 5.01 -7.79 18.69
CA TYR A 96 5.16 -8.83 19.71
C TYR A 96 6.35 -8.53 20.62
N VAL A 97 6.08 -8.38 21.93
CA VAL A 97 7.13 -8.11 22.91
C VAL A 97 7.78 -9.42 23.35
N VAL A 98 9.08 -9.53 23.11
CA VAL A 98 9.89 -10.69 23.47
C VAL A 98 10.63 -10.41 24.77
N ASN A 99 10.53 -11.32 25.73
CA ASN A 99 11.35 -11.29 26.94
C ASN A 99 12.76 -11.83 26.62
N LEU A 100 13.77 -10.99 26.83
CA LEU A 100 15.18 -11.30 26.58
C LEU A 100 15.75 -12.38 27.51
N ASP A 101 15.12 -12.61 28.66
CA ASP A 101 15.49 -13.69 29.58
C ASP A 101 14.83 -15.02 29.21
N ASN A 102 13.82 -14.99 28.33
CA ASN A 102 13.10 -16.18 27.89
C ASN A 102 13.63 -16.67 26.53
N SER A 103 14.71 -17.45 26.58
CA SER A 103 15.34 -18.02 25.37
C SER A 103 14.38 -18.88 24.54
N LYS A 104 13.42 -19.55 25.16
CA LYS A 104 12.39 -20.34 24.45
C LYS A 104 11.45 -19.43 23.66
N GLN A 105 10.98 -18.34 24.25
CA GLN A 105 10.12 -17.37 23.58
C GLN A 105 10.83 -16.73 22.38
N GLN A 106 12.10 -16.35 22.54
CA GLN A 106 12.93 -15.82 21.46
C GLN A 106 13.06 -16.79 20.29
N LYS A 107 13.37 -18.06 20.57
CA LYS A 107 13.47 -19.11 19.54
C LYS A 107 12.17 -19.28 18.76
N ILE A 108 11.03 -19.32 19.45
CA ILE A 108 9.70 -19.44 18.82
C ILE A 108 9.39 -18.20 17.98
N PHE A 109 9.70 -17.01 18.50
CA PHE A 109 9.51 -15.75 17.77
C PHE A 109 10.32 -15.70 16.47
N ASN A 110 11.61 -16.03 16.55
CA ASN A 110 12.49 -16.07 15.38
C ASN A 110 12.01 -17.10 14.36
N PHE A 111 11.62 -18.31 14.81
CA PHE A 111 11.01 -19.30 13.94
C PHE A 111 9.77 -18.77 13.21
N CYS A 112 8.89 -18.03 13.90
CA CYS A 112 7.70 -17.43 13.28
C CYS A 112 8.07 -16.38 12.23
N LYS A 113 9.09 -15.54 12.49
CA LYS A 113 9.61 -14.58 11.49
C LYS A 113 10.16 -15.29 10.26
N ASP A 114 10.99 -16.30 10.47
CA ASP A 114 11.61 -17.08 9.38
C ASP A 114 10.54 -17.83 8.57
N TYR A 115 9.54 -18.40 9.24
CA TYR A 115 8.41 -19.07 8.59
C TYR A 115 7.63 -18.11 7.69
N ALA A 116 7.31 -16.91 8.19
CA ALA A 116 6.57 -15.91 7.43
C ALA A 116 7.37 -15.38 6.23
N ALA A 117 8.66 -15.06 6.44
CA ALA A 117 9.54 -14.54 5.40
C ALA A 117 9.77 -15.56 4.27
N ASN A 118 9.87 -16.86 4.62
CA ASN A 118 10.13 -17.93 3.67
C ASN A 118 8.86 -18.69 3.23
N PHE A 119 7.68 -18.13 3.49
CA PHE A 119 6.41 -18.85 3.31
C PHE A 119 6.20 -19.37 1.88
N GLN A 120 6.66 -18.65 0.86
CA GLN A 120 6.54 -19.09 -0.55
C GLN A 120 7.25 -20.42 -0.80
N GLN A 121 8.41 -20.64 -0.19
CA GLN A 121 9.14 -21.90 -0.33
C GLN A 121 8.54 -23.00 0.55
N ILE A 122 8.16 -22.65 1.77
CA ILE A 122 7.49 -23.55 2.73
C ILE A 122 6.15 -24.07 2.16
N ARG A 123 5.40 -23.23 1.46
CA ARG A 123 4.14 -23.59 0.81
C ARG A 123 4.33 -24.70 -0.23
N LYS A 124 5.48 -24.75 -0.92
CA LYS A 124 5.77 -25.80 -1.92
C LYS A 124 6.02 -27.15 -1.27
N THR A 125 6.60 -27.18 -0.07
CA THR A 125 6.89 -28.42 0.66
C THR A 125 5.73 -28.87 1.56
N GLY A 126 4.79 -27.96 1.86
CA GLY A 126 3.67 -28.24 2.76
C GLY A 126 4.06 -28.28 4.24
N GLN A 127 5.23 -27.77 4.61
CA GLN A 127 5.67 -27.81 6.01
C GLN A 127 4.77 -26.95 6.90
N SER A 128 4.23 -27.59 7.94
CA SER A 128 3.38 -26.97 8.96
C SER A 128 4.05 -26.98 10.34
N PHE A 129 3.58 -26.12 11.24
CA PHE A 129 4.01 -26.13 12.64
C PHE A 129 2.83 -25.96 13.59
N MET A 130 3.03 -26.37 14.85
CA MET A 130 2.07 -26.23 15.93
C MET A 130 2.76 -25.64 17.16
N MET A 131 2.13 -24.64 17.79
CA MET A 131 2.61 -24.06 19.04
C MET A 131 1.88 -24.68 20.23
N LEU A 132 2.64 -25.28 21.14
CA LEU A 132 2.12 -25.87 22.38
C LEU A 132 2.55 -25.05 23.60
N GLY A 133 1.61 -24.81 24.51
CA GLY A 133 1.90 -24.11 25.77
C GLY A 133 0.65 -23.61 26.48
N THR A 134 0.84 -23.15 27.72
CA THR A 134 -0.22 -22.63 28.61
C THR A 134 -0.91 -21.38 28.06
N VAL A 135 -2.05 -21.01 28.64
CA VAL A 135 -2.80 -19.81 28.25
C VAL A 135 -1.96 -18.55 28.51
N GLY A 136 -2.13 -17.51 27.67
CA GLY A 136 -1.45 -16.23 27.86
C GLY A 136 -0.03 -16.12 27.28
N THR A 137 0.52 -17.19 26.68
CA THR A 137 1.90 -17.20 26.14
C THR A 137 2.07 -16.61 24.73
N GLY A 138 1.09 -15.86 24.24
CA GLY A 138 1.22 -15.17 22.94
C GLY A 138 1.04 -16.03 21.68
N LYS A 139 0.68 -17.32 21.79
CA LYS A 139 0.47 -18.22 20.63
C LYS A 139 -0.45 -17.62 19.56
N THR A 140 -1.60 -17.09 19.98
CA THR A 140 -2.56 -16.45 19.07
C THR A 140 -2.01 -15.18 18.43
N HIS A 141 -1.20 -14.40 19.16
CA HIS A 141 -0.54 -13.23 18.60
C HIS A 141 0.44 -13.66 17.51
N LEU A 142 1.33 -14.61 17.81
CA LEU A 142 2.34 -15.08 16.86
C LEU A 142 1.71 -15.69 15.61
N SER A 143 0.68 -16.53 15.75
CA SER A 143 0.02 -17.14 14.58
C SER A 143 -0.67 -16.10 13.70
N ILE A 144 -1.30 -15.09 14.31
CA ILE A 144 -1.92 -13.98 13.57
C ILE A 144 -0.84 -13.10 12.93
N GLY A 145 0.27 -12.83 13.63
CA GLY A 145 1.39 -12.09 13.07
C GLY A 145 1.97 -12.76 11.82
N VAL A 146 2.17 -14.08 11.86
CA VAL A 146 2.55 -14.88 10.69
C VAL A 146 1.50 -14.76 9.58
N ALA A 147 0.21 -14.92 9.90
CA ALA A 147 -0.86 -14.82 8.91
C ALA A 147 -0.91 -13.44 8.23
N LEU A 148 -0.81 -12.35 8.99
CA LEU A 148 -0.79 -10.99 8.46
C LEU A 148 0.40 -10.77 7.52
N GLU A 149 1.58 -11.26 7.89
CA GLU A 149 2.78 -11.14 7.06
C GLU A 149 2.66 -11.96 5.75
N VAL A 150 2.14 -13.17 5.83
CA VAL A 150 1.82 -14.01 4.67
C VAL A 150 0.81 -13.33 3.74
N MET A 151 -0.20 -12.66 4.31
CA MET A 151 -1.22 -11.92 3.56
C MET A 151 -0.69 -10.66 2.89
N ARG A 152 0.24 -9.94 3.54
CA ARG A 152 0.94 -8.78 2.93
C ARG A 152 1.73 -9.21 1.70
N ASN A 153 2.30 -10.41 1.73
CA ASN A 153 3.02 -11.01 0.61
C ASN A 153 2.12 -11.68 -0.45
N GLY A 154 0.83 -11.30 -0.50
CA GLY A 154 -0.09 -11.66 -1.57
C GLY A 154 -0.80 -13.02 -1.41
N ASN A 155 -0.64 -13.71 -0.28
CA ASN A 155 -1.35 -14.96 -0.02
C ASN A 155 -2.65 -14.74 0.77
N SER A 156 -3.45 -15.79 0.90
CA SER A 156 -4.64 -15.82 1.76
C SER A 156 -4.35 -16.59 3.05
N ALA A 157 -5.04 -16.22 4.13
CA ALA A 157 -5.01 -16.95 5.40
C ALA A 157 -6.43 -17.13 5.93
N VAL A 158 -6.62 -18.12 6.81
CA VAL A 158 -7.88 -18.35 7.53
C VAL A 158 -7.56 -18.55 9.00
N PHE A 159 -8.23 -17.77 9.86
CA PHE A 159 -8.19 -17.89 11.30
C PHE A 159 -9.52 -18.46 11.79
N SER A 160 -9.47 -19.66 12.36
CA SER A 160 -10.67 -20.35 12.87
C SER A 160 -10.33 -21.23 14.07
N SER A 161 -11.36 -21.64 14.81
CA SER A 161 -11.22 -22.67 15.84
C SER A 161 -11.55 -24.04 15.26
N ALA A 162 -10.94 -25.08 15.82
CA ALA A 162 -11.26 -26.47 15.43
C ALA A 162 -12.77 -26.75 15.52
N SER A 163 -13.43 -26.28 16.59
CA SER A 163 -14.88 -26.45 16.77
C SER A 163 -15.71 -25.80 15.65
N LYS A 164 -15.31 -24.62 15.14
CA LYS A 164 -15.98 -23.98 14.01
C LYS A 164 -15.81 -24.78 12.72
N ILE A 165 -14.60 -25.29 12.48
CA ILE A 165 -14.31 -26.13 11.31
C ILE A 165 -15.15 -27.41 11.35
N PHE A 166 -15.16 -28.12 12.47
CA PHE A 166 -15.98 -29.33 12.62
C PHE A 166 -17.48 -29.07 12.48
N ARG A 167 -17.97 -27.93 12.98
CA ARG A 167 -19.38 -27.54 12.79
C ARG A 167 -19.69 -27.32 11.31
N ALA A 168 -18.85 -26.56 10.61
CA ALA A 168 -19.02 -26.32 9.17
C ALA A 168 -19.06 -27.63 8.37
N ILE A 169 -18.24 -28.61 8.74
CA ILE A 169 -18.26 -29.97 8.15
C ILE A 169 -19.57 -30.70 8.49
N LYS A 170 -20.07 -30.61 9.73
CA LYS A 170 -21.34 -31.27 10.10
C LYS A 170 -22.56 -30.67 9.39
N ASP A 171 -22.54 -29.37 9.15
CA ASP A 171 -23.63 -28.66 8.49
C ASP A 171 -23.78 -29.07 7.01
N THR A 172 -22.73 -29.61 6.37
CA THR A 172 -22.84 -30.11 4.98
C THR A 172 -23.68 -31.39 4.87
N TYR A 173 -23.81 -32.17 5.94
CA TYR A 173 -24.58 -33.42 5.94
C TYR A 173 -26.07 -33.24 6.25
N HIS A 174 -26.51 -32.08 6.74
CA HIS A 174 -27.91 -31.82 7.14
C HIS A 174 -28.83 -31.36 6.00
N LYS A 175 -28.36 -31.41 4.74
CA LYS A 175 -29.15 -31.08 3.53
C LYS A 175 -29.67 -32.32 2.79
N GLY A 176 -29.98 -33.39 3.53
CA GLY A 176 -30.66 -34.60 3.02
C GLY A 176 -31.95 -34.82 3.77
#